data_AF-A0A354GGF9-F1
#
_entry.id   AF-A0A354GGF9-F1
#
_cell.length_a   1.000
_cell.length_b   1.000
_cell.length_c   1.000
_cell.angle_alpha   90.00
_cell.angle_beta   90.00
_cell.angle_gamma   90.00
#
_symmetry.space_group_name_H-M   'P 1'
#
loop_
_entity.id
_entity.type
_entity.pdbx_description
1 polymer ?
#
loop_
_entity_poly.entity_id
_entity_poly.type
_entity_poly.pdbx_seq_one_letter_code
_entity_poly.pdbx_strand_id
1 'polypeptide(L)' 'SCKGSKKPISISIVNFKVSKGDIRAIHGTGTDTLYYADSKGNIGYTYNKGKSWSKTTIKNDDRLIPNFRSIAVNK' A
#
# COMPACT_ATOMS: atom_id res chain seq x y z
N SER A 1 -33.15 -12.34 -29.88
CA SER A 1 -31.97 -11.45 -29.89
C SER A 1 -31.96 -10.65 -28.60
N CYS A 2 -31.20 -11.07 -27.59
CA CYS A 2 -31.14 -10.37 -26.30
C CYS A 2 -30.11 -9.24 -26.39
N LYS A 3 -30.55 -8.02 -26.72
CA LYS A 3 -29.72 -6.81 -26.64
C LYS A 3 -29.71 -6.32 -25.19
N GLY A 4 -28.85 -6.89 -24.37
CA GLY A 4 -28.57 -6.36 -23.02
C GLY A 4 -27.67 -5.13 -23.14
N SER A 5 -28.20 -3.93 -22.88
CA SER A 5 -27.42 -2.70 -22.81
C SER A 5 -26.53 -2.73 -21.55
N LYS A 6 -25.21 -2.81 -21.72
CA LYS A 6 -24.27 -2.68 -20.60
C LYS A 6 -24.32 -1.25 -20.07
N LYS A 7 -24.81 -1.06 -18.84
CA LYS A 7 -24.74 0.24 -18.15
C LYS A 7 -23.26 0.61 -17.88
N PRO A 8 -22.86 1.86 -18.08
CA PRO A 8 -21.51 2.31 -17.74
C PRO A 8 -21.28 2.24 -16.22
N ILE A 9 -20.15 1.67 -15.82
CA ILE A 9 -19.70 1.62 -14.42
C ILE A 9 -19.01 2.94 -14.11
N SER A 10 -19.50 3.66 -13.10
CA SER A 10 -18.83 4.85 -12.57
C SER A 10 -17.74 4.42 -11.59
N ILE A 11 -16.51 4.89 -11.79
CA ILE A 11 -15.36 4.59 -10.95
C ILE A 11 -14.91 5.89 -10.28
N SER A 12 -14.76 5.88 -8.96
CA SER A 12 -14.19 6.98 -8.18
C SER A 12 -12.81 6.58 -7.66
N ILE A 13 -11.82 7.43 -7.89
CA ILE A 13 -10.43 7.22 -7.45
C ILE A 13 -10.13 8.21 -6.33
N VAL A 14 -9.63 7.69 -5.21
CA VAL A 14 -9.19 8.50 -4.06
C VAL A 14 -7.68 8.39 -3.94
N ASN A 15 -7.01 9.53 -3.86
CA ASN A 15 -5.56 9.60 -3.71
C ASN A 15 -5.17 9.70 -2.23
N PHE A 16 -4.19 8.89 -1.81
CA PHE A 16 -3.63 8.91 -0.46
C PHE A 16 -2.14 9.25 -0.49
N LYS A 17 -1.72 10.21 0.33
CA LYS A 17 -0.28 10.53 0.54
C LYS A 17 0.22 9.79 1.77
N VAL A 18 0.95 8.70 1.56
CA VAL A 18 1.29 7.73 2.61
C VAL A 18 2.73 7.84 3.10
N SER A 19 3.67 8.15 2.20
CA SER A 19 5.10 8.27 2.53
C SER A 19 5.74 9.49 1.85
N LYS A 20 6.87 9.92 2.41
CA LYS A 20 7.81 10.87 1.80
C LYS A 20 8.92 10.18 0.99
N GLY A 21 8.88 8.85 0.87
CA GLY A 21 9.76 8.04 0.02
C GLY A 21 8.98 7.37 -1.11
N ASP A 22 9.68 6.69 -2.01
CA ASP A 22 9.05 5.95 -3.09
C ASP A 22 8.46 4.65 -2.54
N ILE A 23 7.20 4.37 -2.84
CA ILE A 23 6.59 3.08 -2.54
C ILE A 23 7.23 2.02 -3.44
N ARG A 24 7.79 0.97 -2.83
CA ARG A 24 8.50 -0.11 -3.55
C ARG A 24 7.73 -1.41 -3.59
N ALA A 25 6.86 -1.63 -2.62
CA ALA A 25 5.98 -2.78 -2.57
C ALA A 25 4.69 -2.42 -1.82
N ILE A 26 3.60 -3.05 -2.23
CA ILE A 26 2.30 -3.02 -1.55
C ILE A 26 1.75 -4.44 -1.46
N HIS A 27 1.02 -4.73 -0.40
CA HIS A 27 0.36 -6.02 -0.21
C HIS A 27 -0.99 -5.83 0.48
N GLY A 28 -2.07 -6.18 -0.21
CA GLY A 28 -3.43 -6.13 0.34
C GLY A 28 -3.83 -7.48 0.90
N THR A 29 -4.24 -7.52 2.16
CA THR A 29 -4.72 -8.74 2.83
C THR A 29 -6.24 -8.79 2.98
N GLY A 30 -6.95 -7.71 2.61
CA GLY A 30 -8.41 -7.61 2.65
C GLY A 30 -8.89 -6.30 2.02
N THR A 31 -10.20 -6.02 2.12
CA THR A 31 -10.81 -4.81 1.54
C THR A 31 -10.33 -3.52 2.18
N ASP A 32 -9.91 -3.60 3.45
CA ASP A 32 -9.62 -2.44 4.28
C ASP A 32 -8.14 -2.39 4.71
N THR A 33 -7.42 -3.49 4.46
CA THR A 33 -6.05 -3.69 4.95
C THR A 33 -5.04 -3.66 3.81
N LEU A 34 -4.05 -2.79 3.93
CA LEU A 34 -2.91 -2.71 3.01
C LEU A 34 -1.63 -2.50 3.80
N TYR A 35 -0.59 -3.23 3.42
CA TYR A 35 0.79 -3.03 3.86
C TYR A 35 1.60 -2.41 2.72
N TYR A 36 2.58 -1.57 3.05
CA TYR A 36 3.53 -1.03 2.09
C TYR A 36 4.96 -1.05 2.65
N ALA A 37 5.93 -1.01 1.74
CA ALA A 37 7.32 -0.78 2.04
C ALA A 37 7.88 0.32 1.13
N ASP A 38 8.69 1.23 1.67
CA ASP A 38 9.25 2.36 0.93
C ASP A 38 10.79 2.38 0.86
N SER A 39 11.33 3.26 0.02
CA SER A 39 12.78 3.45 -0.16
C SER A 39 13.50 4.08 1.04
N LYS A 40 12.77 4.47 2.08
CA LYS A 40 13.32 5.09 3.30
C LYS A 40 13.33 4.12 4.48
N GLY A 41 13.20 2.82 4.21
CA GLY A 41 13.22 1.79 5.24
C GLY A 41 11.95 1.77 6.10
N ASN A 42 10.84 2.36 5.66
CA ASN A 42 9.57 2.26 6.37
C ASN A 42 8.77 1.05 5.87
N ILE A 43 8.18 0.36 6.84
CA ILE A 43 7.07 -0.56 6.62
C ILE A 43 5.85 0.08 7.26
N GLY A 44 4.77 0.25 6.51
CA GLY A 44 3.56 0.82 7.06
C GLY A 44 2.31 0.07 6.64
N TYR A 45 1.21 0.37 7.34
CA TYR A 45 -0.04 -0.31 7.14
C TYR A 45 -1.24 0.60 7.39
N THR A 46 -2.36 0.22 6.81
CA THR A 46 -3.69 0.75 7.09
C THR A 46 -4.64 -0.40 7.35
N TYR A 47 -5.64 -0.18 8.21
CA TYR A 47 -6.76 -1.09 8.45
C TYR A 47 -8.12 -0.44 8.13
N ASN A 48 -8.11 0.72 7.46
CA ASN A 48 -9.29 1.52 7.22
C ASN A 48 -9.29 2.17 5.82
N LYS A 49 -8.88 1.41 4.80
CA LYS A 49 -8.89 1.84 3.39
C LYS A 49 -8.02 3.08 3.13
N GLY A 50 -6.92 3.22 3.86
CA GLY A 50 -5.96 4.31 3.68
C GLY A 50 -6.35 5.63 4.34
N LYS A 51 -7.44 5.68 5.12
CA LYS A 51 -7.84 6.89 5.88
C LYS A 51 -6.80 7.27 6.93
N SER A 52 -6.18 6.28 7.58
CA SER A 52 -5.03 6.50 8.46
C SER A 52 -3.96 5.43 8.26
N TRP A 53 -2.73 5.78 8.61
CA TRP A 53 -1.54 4.97 8.39
C TRP A 53 -0.69 4.91 9.66
N SER A 54 -0.26 3.70 10.00
CA SER A 54 0.79 3.46 10.99
C SER A 54 2.05 3.02 10.27
N LYS A 55 3.21 3.28 10.85
CA LYS A 55 4.49 2.87 10.27
C LYS A 55 5.53 2.53 11.33
N THR A 56 6.39 1.59 10.97
CA THR A 56 7.62 1.25 11.68
C THR A 56 8.77 1.49 10.73
N THR A 57 9.80 2.19 11.18
CA THR A 57 11.02 2.40 10.41
C THR A 57 12.05 1.37 10.85
N ILE A 58 12.56 0.59 9.90
CA ILE A 58 13.68 -0.31 10.10
C ILE A 58 14.96 0.46 9.82
N LYS A 59 15.76 0.68 10.86
CA LYS A 59 17.09 1.30 10.79
C LYS A 59 18.08 0.39 11.51
N ASN A 60 19.25 0.17 10.90
CA ASN A 60 20.41 -0.39 11.57
C ASN A 60 21.40 0.76 11.81
N ASP A 61 21.74 0.97 13.08
CA ASP A 61 22.77 1.83 13.71
C ASP A 61 23.59 2.73 12.77
N ASP A 62 22.86 3.58 12.05
CA ASP A 62 23.30 4.85 11.44
C ASP A 62 23.84 4.90 10.00
N ARG A 63 23.87 3.80 9.22
CA ARG A 63 24.32 3.92 7.80
C ARG A 63 23.54 3.17 6.74
N LEU A 64 22.79 2.12 7.07
CA LEU A 64 22.11 1.31 6.05
C LEU A 64 20.61 1.50 6.13
N ILE A 65 20.07 2.33 5.23
CA ILE A 65 18.62 2.43 5.01
C ILE A 65 18.24 1.30 4.03
N PRO A 66 17.42 0.32 4.47
CA PRO A 66 16.99 -0.74 3.58
C PRO A 66 16.10 -0.17 2.47
N ASN A 67 16.46 -0.47 1.23
CA ASN A 67 15.64 -0.23 0.06
C ASN A 67 14.86 -1.53 -0.24
N PHE A 68 13.68 -1.67 0.34
CA PHE A 68 12.86 -2.86 0.15
C PHE A 68 12.50 -3.04 -1.34
N ARG A 69 12.54 -4.29 -1.82
CA ARG A 69 12.18 -4.66 -3.20
C ARG A 69 10.90 -5.49 -3.29
N SER A 70 10.43 -6.03 -2.18
CA SER A 70 9.23 -6.86 -2.09
C SER A 70 8.76 -6.98 -0.65
N ILE A 71 7.51 -7.41 -0.46
CA ILE A 71 6.96 -7.84 0.83
C ILE A 71 6.65 -9.33 0.71
N ALA A 72 7.09 -10.13 1.68
CA ALA A 72 6.73 -11.53 1.82
C ALA A 72 5.90 -11.69 3.09
N VAL A 73 4.84 -12.49 3.01
CA VAL A 73 3.95 -12.81 4.13
C VAL A 73 3.85 -14.32 4.28
N ASN A 74 3.84 -14.79 5.52
CA ASN A 74 3.51 -16.18 5.82
C ASN A 74 1.98 -16.31 5.83
N LYS A 75 1.50 -17.45 5.33
CA LYS A 75 0.10 -17.85 5.41
C LYS A 75 -0.18 -18.57 6.73
#